data_AF-T0K1Y6-F1
#
_entry.id   AF-T0K1Y6-F1
#
_cell.length_a   1.000
_cell.length_b   1.000
_cell.length_c   1.000
_cell.angle_alpha   90.00
_cell.angle_beta   90.00
_cell.angle_gamma   90.00
#
_symmetry.space_group_name_H-M   'P 1'
#
loop_
_entity.id
_entity.type
_entity.pdbx_description
1 polymer ?
#
loop_
_entity_poly.entity_id
_entity_poly.type
_entity_poly.pdbx_seq_one_letter_code
_entity_poly.pdbx_strand_id
1 'polypeptide(L)'
;MSTLNYQHCGLAPQFPLGVADDKPIRFHVTLKAQNDRIVLRFEQPDVPGRDYIAIKKDSIVEIVLKGDQLYFSKDIDGITTKQPLASFYGGLEYDGYDEKLDRYKIARFRARFNKGGKYGTRHAFNVNVDLLQLSPSGEPQWTALSIDPDIKNPPPKDD
;
A
#
# COMPACT_ATOMS: atom_id res chain seq x y z
N MET A 1 -20.90 15.64 -14.62
CA MET A 1 -20.12 14.63 -13.87
C MET A 1 -18.72 15.19 -13.67
N SER A 2 -18.32 15.46 -12.43
CA SER A 2 -16.97 15.91 -12.12
C SER A 2 -16.05 14.70 -12.28
N THR A 3 -15.23 14.68 -13.33
CA THR A 3 -14.04 13.83 -13.37
C THR A 3 -13.10 14.36 -12.30
N LEU A 4 -13.17 13.79 -11.10
CA LEU A 4 -12.11 13.95 -10.11
C LEU A 4 -10.83 13.49 -10.79
N ASN A 5 -9.99 14.46 -11.18
CA ASN A 5 -8.61 14.21 -11.55
C ASN A 5 -7.93 13.69 -10.28
N TYR A 6 -7.96 12.37 -10.07
CA TYR A 6 -7.09 11.74 -9.10
C TYR A 6 -5.68 11.95 -9.64
N GLN A 7 -4.98 12.96 -9.12
CA GLN A 7 -3.55 13.08 -9.36
C GLN A 7 -2.90 11.89 -8.65
N HIS A 8 -2.33 10.97 -9.43
CA HIS A 8 -1.45 9.93 -8.91
C HIS A 8 -0.04 10.52 -8.92
N CYS A 9 0.46 10.91 -7.77
CA CYS A 9 1.85 11.30 -7.60
C CYS A 9 2.66 10.04 -7.26
N GLY A 10 3.68 9.73 -8.06
CA GLY A 10 4.66 8.71 -7.71
C GLY A 10 5.39 9.07 -6.41
N LEU A 11 5.96 8.07 -5.74
CA LEU A 11 6.79 8.31 -4.57
C LEU A 11 8.10 9.00 -4.96
N ALA A 12 8.69 9.76 -4.03
CA ALA A 12 9.98 10.37 -4.26
C ALA A 12 11.07 9.31 -4.50
N PRO A 13 12.19 9.67 -5.16
CA PRO A 13 13.38 8.84 -5.15
C PRO A 13 13.82 8.50 -3.72
N GLN A 14 14.65 7.48 -3.63
CA GLN A 14 15.27 7.04 -2.38
C GLN A 14 15.92 8.22 -1.64
N PHE A 15 15.45 8.47 -0.39
CA PHE A 15 16.09 9.40 0.54
C PHE A 15 16.65 8.65 1.76
N PRO A 16 17.71 9.19 2.38
CA PRO A 16 18.26 8.60 3.59
C PRO A 16 17.23 8.69 4.72
N LEU A 17 16.91 7.55 5.31
CA LEU A 17 16.24 7.49 6.60
C LEU A 17 17.31 7.18 7.66
N GLY A 18 17.22 7.83 8.82
CA GLY A 18 18.01 7.44 9.99
C GLY A 18 17.45 6.20 10.69
N VAL A 19 16.94 5.21 9.94
CA VAL A 19 16.50 3.92 10.52
C VAL A 19 17.72 3.04 10.73
N ALA A 20 18.13 2.88 11.98
CA ALA A 20 19.02 1.79 12.37
C ALA A 20 18.13 0.55 12.66
N ASP A 21 18.25 -0.49 11.84
CA ASP A 21 17.81 -1.88 12.09
C ASP A 21 16.38 -2.13 12.59
N ASP A 22 15.45 -1.20 12.40
CA ASP A 22 14.06 -1.38 12.79
C ASP A 22 13.30 -2.32 11.84
N LYS A 23 12.52 -3.23 12.42
CA LYS A 23 11.61 -4.10 11.66
C LYS A 23 10.63 -3.25 10.83
N PRO A 24 10.41 -3.57 9.54
CA PRO A 24 9.44 -2.87 8.71
C PRO A 24 8.02 -2.93 9.30
N ILE A 25 7.24 -1.86 9.10
CA ILE A 25 5.80 -1.87 9.35
C ILE A 25 5.15 -2.70 8.24
N ARG A 26 4.75 -3.94 8.56
CA ARG A 26 4.03 -4.80 7.63
C ARG A 26 2.54 -4.50 7.63
N PHE A 27 1.97 -4.32 6.45
CA PHE A 27 0.56 -4.07 6.25
C PHE A 27 0.00 -5.00 5.17
N HIS A 28 -0.96 -5.82 5.54
CA HIS A 28 -1.58 -6.80 4.65
C HIS A 28 -2.83 -6.21 4.01
N VAL A 29 -2.92 -6.34 2.69
CA VAL A 29 -4.12 -6.06 1.91
C VAL A 29 -4.64 -7.39 1.36
N THR A 30 -5.82 -7.80 1.81
CA THR A 30 -6.43 -9.07 1.40
C THR A 30 -7.76 -8.81 0.71
N LEU A 31 -7.93 -9.34 -0.50
CA LEU A 31 -9.24 -9.43 -1.14
C LEU A 31 -9.60 -10.91 -1.30
N LYS A 32 -10.76 -11.31 -0.80
CA LYS A 32 -11.23 -12.69 -0.90
C LYS A 32 -12.75 -12.78 -0.92
N ALA A 33 -13.27 -13.85 -1.52
CA ALA A 33 -14.66 -14.26 -1.33
C ALA A 33 -14.80 -15.02 0.00
N GLN A 34 -15.75 -14.61 0.84
CA GLN A 34 -16.06 -15.25 2.11
C GLN A 34 -17.55 -15.11 2.41
N ASN A 35 -18.25 -16.22 2.69
CA ASN A 35 -19.67 -16.26 3.05
C ASN A 35 -20.55 -15.49 2.05
N ASP A 36 -20.42 -15.82 0.75
CA ASP A 36 -21.13 -15.18 -0.37
C ASP A 36 -20.91 -13.66 -0.47
N ARG A 37 -19.83 -13.15 0.13
CA ARG A 37 -19.45 -11.73 0.08
C ARG A 37 -18.01 -11.58 -0.41
N ILE A 38 -17.74 -10.46 -1.06
CA ILE A 38 -16.38 -10.02 -1.32
C ILE A 38 -15.92 -9.19 -0.12
N VAL A 39 -14.81 -9.60 0.49
CA VAL A 39 -14.24 -8.96 1.68
C VAL A 39 -12.87 -8.40 1.32
N LEU A 40 -12.75 -7.08 1.45
CA LEU A 40 -11.46 -6.38 1.49
C LEU A 40 -11.07 -6.17 2.95
N ARG A 41 -9.91 -6.69 3.35
CA ARG A 41 -9.39 -6.61 4.72
C ARG A 41 -8.02 -5.97 4.73
N PHE A 42 -7.85 -5.06 5.69
CA PHE A 42 -6.58 -4.46 6.06
C PHE A 42 -6.16 -4.94 7.43
N GLU A 43 -4.88 -5.26 7.59
CA GLU A 43 -4.35 -5.76 8.85
C GLU A 43 -2.87 -5.41 8.99
N GLN A 44 -2.50 -4.88 10.15
CA GLN A 44 -1.11 -4.87 10.61
C GLN A 44 -0.92 -6.11 11.51
N PRO A 45 -0.18 -7.16 11.09
CA PRO A 45 -0.17 -8.46 11.78
C PRO A 45 0.21 -8.41 13.27
N ASP A 46 1.12 -7.49 13.61
CA ASP A 46 1.61 -7.32 14.98
C ASP A 46 0.67 -6.44 15.84
N VAL A 47 -0.41 -5.88 15.27
CA VAL A 47 -1.36 -5.01 15.96
C VAL A 47 -2.81 -5.31 15.53
N PRO A 48 -3.47 -6.27 16.20
CA PRO A 48 -4.85 -6.66 15.89
C PRO A 48 -5.83 -5.47 15.90
N GLY A 49 -6.78 -5.47 14.96
CA GLY A 49 -7.82 -4.45 14.87
C GLY A 49 -7.37 -3.12 14.25
N ARG A 50 -6.09 -2.96 13.90
CA ARG A 50 -5.60 -1.79 13.18
C ARG A 50 -5.70 -1.99 11.67
N ASP A 51 -6.55 -1.19 11.05
CA ASP A 51 -6.83 -1.17 9.60
C ASP A 51 -6.13 -0.02 8.86
N TYR A 52 -5.20 0.68 9.53
CA TYR A 52 -4.40 1.78 8.99
C TYR A 52 -2.91 1.61 9.32
N ILE A 53 -2.06 2.27 8.54
CA ILE A 53 -0.61 2.28 8.74
C ILE A 53 -0.24 3.42 9.67
N ALA A 54 0.33 3.10 10.84
CA ALA A 54 0.72 4.08 11.85
C ALA A 54 2.22 4.40 11.78
N ILE A 55 2.58 5.62 11.35
CA ILE A 55 3.99 6.04 11.30
C ILE A 55 4.38 6.70 12.63
N LYS A 56 4.90 5.92 13.59
CA LYS A 56 5.33 6.45 14.91
C LYS A 56 6.76 7.01 14.90
N LYS A 57 7.57 6.62 13.92
CA LYS A 57 8.95 7.02 13.69
C LYS A 57 9.30 6.81 12.22
N ASP A 58 10.44 7.34 11.78
CA ASP A 58 11.01 7.01 10.47
C ASP A 58 11.06 5.49 10.33
N SER A 59 10.50 4.95 9.24
CA SER A 59 10.26 3.51 9.10
C SER A 59 10.29 3.08 7.63
N ILE A 60 10.57 1.80 7.40
CA ILE A 60 10.22 1.13 6.16
C ILE A 60 8.80 0.56 6.31
N VAL A 61 7.95 0.76 5.31
CA VAL A 61 6.61 0.19 5.22
C VAL A 61 6.62 -0.89 4.15
N GLU A 62 6.07 -2.06 4.47
CA GLU A 62 5.93 -3.20 3.56
C GLU A 62 4.45 -3.51 3.36
N ILE A 63 3.93 -3.23 2.16
CA ILE A 63 2.59 -3.63 1.75
C ILE A 63 2.66 -5.03 1.16
N VAL A 64 1.90 -5.95 1.73
CA VAL A 64 1.84 -7.35 1.29
C VAL A 64 0.43 -7.66 0.78
N LEU A 65 0.33 -7.99 -0.49
CA LEU A 65 -0.91 -8.46 -1.10
C LEU A 65 -1.12 -9.93 -0.72
N LYS A 66 -2.27 -10.22 -0.10
CA LYS A 66 -2.64 -11.57 0.33
C LYS A 66 -3.78 -12.12 -0.53
N GLY A 67 -3.71 -13.43 -0.75
CA GLY A 67 -4.60 -14.16 -1.64
C GLY A 67 -4.06 -14.27 -3.06
N ASP A 68 -4.75 -15.08 -3.86
CA ASP A 68 -4.22 -15.53 -5.15
C ASP A 68 -4.51 -14.54 -6.28
N GLN A 69 -5.42 -13.59 -6.06
CA GLN A 69 -5.92 -12.74 -7.14
C GLN A 69 -5.34 -11.33 -7.17
N LEU A 70 -4.68 -10.85 -6.12
CA LEU A 70 -4.14 -9.49 -6.08
C LEU A 70 -2.65 -9.47 -6.39
N TYR A 71 -2.26 -8.61 -7.33
CA TYR A 71 -0.86 -8.36 -7.68
C TYR A 71 -0.63 -6.86 -7.86
N PHE A 72 0.58 -6.36 -7.63
CA PHE A 72 0.86 -4.95 -7.93
C PHE A 72 0.77 -4.68 -9.43
N SER A 73 0.19 -3.55 -9.79
CA SER A 73 0.01 -3.19 -11.20
C SER A 73 1.35 -2.99 -11.92
N LYS A 74 1.38 -3.31 -13.23
CA LYS A 74 2.52 -2.98 -14.11
C LYS A 74 2.37 -1.64 -14.82
N ASP A 75 1.15 -1.12 -14.90
CA ASP A 75 0.85 0.10 -15.66
C ASP A 75 1.06 1.36 -14.83
N ILE A 76 0.98 1.24 -13.50
CA ILE A 76 1.11 2.34 -12.53
C ILE A 76 1.94 1.82 -11.35
N ASP A 77 2.76 2.69 -10.75
CA ASP A 77 3.47 2.40 -9.51
C ASP A 77 2.52 1.81 -8.46
N GLY A 78 2.92 0.69 -7.84
CA GLY A 78 2.11 -0.02 -6.85
C GLY A 78 1.73 0.82 -5.64
N ILE A 79 2.47 1.89 -5.35
CA ILE A 79 2.15 2.88 -4.31
C ILE A 79 2.22 4.29 -4.91
N THR A 80 1.12 5.03 -4.83
CA THR A 80 1.07 6.46 -5.22
C THR A 80 0.40 7.30 -4.16
N THR A 81 0.53 8.62 -4.22
CA THR A 81 -0.14 9.58 -3.32
C THR A 81 -1.11 10.47 -4.09
N LYS A 82 -2.15 10.98 -3.40
CA LYS A 82 -3.13 11.90 -4.02
C LYS A 82 -2.68 13.37 -4.02
N GLN A 83 -1.58 13.66 -3.34
CA GLN A 83 -0.93 14.98 -3.27
C GLN A 83 0.59 14.80 -3.17
N PRO A 84 1.41 15.83 -3.47
CA PRO A 84 2.87 15.72 -3.42
C PRO A 84 3.38 15.55 -1.98
N LEU A 85 3.59 14.30 -1.56
CA LEU A 85 4.06 13.93 -0.21
C LEU A 85 5.52 13.47 -0.22
N ALA A 86 6.29 13.95 -1.20
CA ALA A 86 7.69 13.57 -1.43
C ALA A 86 8.62 13.80 -0.23
N SER A 87 8.29 14.75 0.66
CA SER A 87 9.05 14.98 1.90
C SER A 87 8.85 13.89 2.96
N PHE A 88 7.80 13.06 2.80
CA PHE A 88 7.41 12.01 3.75
C PHE A 88 7.58 10.61 3.19
N TYR A 89 7.40 10.39 1.87
CA TYR A 89 7.37 9.05 1.28
C TYR A 89 8.22 8.93 0.02
N GLY A 90 8.96 7.82 -0.11
CA GLY A 90 9.92 7.64 -1.19
C GLY A 90 10.56 6.25 -1.23
N GLY A 91 11.40 6.00 -2.24
CA GLY A 91 12.17 4.77 -2.38
C GLY A 91 11.28 3.53 -2.52
N LEU A 92 10.39 3.55 -3.51
CA LEU A 92 9.52 2.40 -3.83
C LEU A 92 10.36 1.26 -4.41
N GLU A 93 10.23 0.08 -3.80
CA GLU A 93 10.89 -1.17 -4.21
C GLU A 93 9.83 -2.29 -4.25
N TYR A 94 10.04 -3.28 -5.11
CA TYR A 94 9.13 -4.43 -5.25
C TYR A 94 9.83 -5.75 -4.87
N ASP A 95 9.06 -6.68 -4.31
CA ASP A 95 9.52 -8.00 -3.88
C ASP A 95 8.36 -9.03 -4.01
N GLY A 96 8.63 -10.30 -3.74
CA GLY A 96 7.66 -11.38 -3.89
C GLY A 96 7.24 -11.55 -5.35
N TYR A 97 8.22 -11.63 -6.24
CA TYR A 97 8.00 -11.83 -7.67
C TYR A 97 7.44 -13.22 -7.97
N ASP A 98 6.38 -13.26 -8.76
CA ASP A 98 5.74 -14.46 -9.30
C ASP A 98 6.15 -14.59 -10.76
N GLU A 99 7.05 -15.53 -11.05
CA GLU A 99 7.60 -15.74 -12.40
C GLU A 99 6.54 -16.18 -13.41
N LYS A 100 5.48 -16.88 -12.97
CA LYS A 100 4.45 -17.41 -13.88
C LYS A 100 3.53 -16.30 -14.35
N LEU A 101 3.22 -15.38 -13.47
CA LEU A 101 2.30 -14.27 -13.74
C LEU A 101 3.02 -12.97 -14.07
N ASP A 102 4.35 -12.94 -13.95
CA ASP A 102 5.21 -11.77 -14.15
C ASP A 102 4.71 -10.56 -13.35
N ARG A 103 4.59 -10.75 -12.03
CA ARG A 103 3.99 -9.77 -11.12
C ARG A 103 4.58 -9.85 -9.71
N TYR A 104 4.43 -8.77 -8.94
CA TYR A 104 4.92 -8.68 -7.56
C TYR A 104 3.77 -8.74 -6.55
N LYS A 105 4.06 -9.31 -5.36
CA LYS A 105 3.12 -9.37 -4.21
C LYS A 105 3.49 -8.43 -3.08
N ILE A 106 4.70 -7.85 -3.09
CA ILE A 106 5.20 -7.00 -2.03
C ILE A 106 5.71 -5.68 -2.62
N ALA A 107 5.34 -4.57 -1.98
CA ALA A 107 5.89 -3.25 -2.24
C ALA A 107 6.45 -2.67 -0.94
N ARG A 108 7.68 -2.17 -0.98
CA ARG A 108 8.36 -1.52 0.14
C ARG A 108 8.58 -0.06 -0.16
N PHE A 109 8.37 0.81 0.83
CA PHE A 109 8.69 2.22 0.70
C PHE A 109 9.11 2.82 2.05
N ARG A 110 9.77 3.96 1.98
CA ARG A 110 10.27 4.71 3.14
C ARG A 110 9.24 5.72 3.58
N ALA A 111 9.01 5.79 4.89
CA ALA A 111 8.12 6.74 5.52
C ALA A 111 8.87 7.54 6.58
N ARG A 112 8.94 8.86 6.41
CA ARG A 112 9.46 9.80 7.41
C ARG A 112 8.34 10.23 8.34
N PHE A 113 8.63 10.23 9.64
CA PHE A 113 7.70 10.68 10.66
C PHE A 113 7.51 12.20 10.62
N ASN A 114 6.25 12.63 10.61
CA ASN A 114 5.86 14.03 10.62
C ASN A 114 5.84 14.57 12.06
N LYS A 115 7.03 14.89 12.60
CA LYS A 115 7.21 15.40 13.97
C LYS A 115 6.39 16.66 14.29
N GLY A 116 6.14 17.52 13.28
CA GLY A 116 5.37 18.76 13.44
C GLY A 116 3.88 18.62 13.08
N GLY A 117 3.42 17.42 12.74
CA GLY A 117 2.05 17.19 12.29
C GLY A 117 1.04 17.11 13.44
N LYS A 118 -0.23 17.32 13.11
CA LYS A 118 -1.35 17.06 14.02
C LYS A 118 -1.56 15.54 14.18
N TYR A 119 -1.73 15.04 15.40
CA TYR A 119 -2.04 13.63 15.65
C TYR A 119 -3.28 13.17 14.85
N GLY A 120 -3.19 11.97 14.29
CA GLY A 120 -4.24 11.36 13.46
C GLY A 120 -4.32 11.91 12.04
N THR A 121 -3.37 12.75 11.61
CA THR A 121 -3.34 13.27 10.23
C THR A 121 -3.29 12.13 9.24
N ARG A 122 -4.29 12.07 8.34
CA ARG A 122 -4.33 11.10 7.25
C ARG A 122 -3.53 11.62 6.06
N HIS A 123 -2.58 10.82 5.60
CA HIS A 123 -1.93 11.01 4.32
C HIS A 123 -2.60 10.08 3.30
N ALA A 124 -3.26 10.65 2.29
CA ALA A 124 -3.98 9.90 1.28
C ALA A 124 -3.01 9.27 0.28
N PHE A 125 -3.04 7.94 0.19
CA PHE A 125 -2.25 7.14 -0.73
C PHE A 125 -3.09 6.03 -1.34
N ASN A 126 -2.61 5.49 -2.44
CA ASN A 126 -3.23 4.41 -3.20
C ASN A 126 -2.26 3.23 -3.24
N VAL A 127 -2.82 2.03 -3.16
CA VAL A 127 -2.22 0.74 -3.48
C VAL A 127 -2.81 0.34 -4.83
N ASN A 128 -2.02 0.46 -5.89
CA ASN A 128 -2.45 0.18 -7.26
C ASN A 128 -2.16 -1.29 -7.58
N VAL A 129 -3.22 -2.05 -7.86
CA VAL A 129 -3.18 -3.50 -8.03
C VAL A 129 -3.88 -3.94 -9.30
N ASP A 130 -3.47 -5.06 -9.87
CA ASP A 130 -4.21 -5.78 -10.88
C ASP A 130 -4.90 -6.98 -10.23
N LEU A 131 -6.20 -7.12 -10.47
CA LEU A 131 -6.98 -8.29 -10.09
C LEU A 131 -6.89 -9.36 -11.18
N LEU A 132 -6.38 -10.54 -10.82
CA LEU A 132 -6.38 -11.72 -11.68
C LEU A 132 -7.76 -12.36 -11.75
N GLN A 133 -8.25 -12.48 -12.97
CA GLN A 133 -9.38 -13.31 -13.36
C GLN A 133 -8.89 -14.32 -14.40
N LEU A 134 -9.61 -15.43 -14.55
CA LEU A 134 -9.35 -16.39 -15.63
C LEU A 134 -10.50 -16.32 -16.62
N SER A 135 -10.17 -16.23 -17.90
CA SER A 135 -11.16 -16.34 -18.97
C SER A 135 -11.78 -17.76 -18.97
N PRO A 136 -12.88 -17.98 -19.72
CA PRO A 136 -13.40 -19.34 -19.92
C PRO A 136 -12.39 -20.32 -20.51
N SER A 137 -11.38 -19.83 -21.23
CA SER A 137 -10.28 -20.65 -21.78
C SER A 137 -9.11 -20.85 -20.82
N GLY A 138 -9.18 -20.30 -19.60
CA GLY A 138 -8.13 -20.40 -18.59
C GLY A 138 -7.01 -19.36 -18.70
N GLU A 139 -7.15 -18.38 -19.59
CA GLU A 139 -6.14 -17.35 -19.79
C GLU A 139 -6.26 -16.24 -18.72
N PRO A 140 -5.13 -15.73 -18.18
CA PRO A 140 -5.13 -14.60 -17.26
C PRO A 140 -5.75 -13.35 -17.88
N GLN A 141 -6.69 -12.75 -17.16
CA GLN A 141 -7.27 -11.43 -17.43
C GLN A 141 -7.02 -10.52 -16.24
N TRP A 142 -6.49 -9.35 -16.49
CA TRP A 142 -6.09 -8.39 -15.47
C TRP A 142 -7.04 -7.21 -15.45
N THR A 143 -7.63 -6.93 -14.29
CA THR A 143 -8.46 -5.74 -14.07
C THR A 143 -7.77 -4.82 -13.09
N ALA A 144 -7.38 -3.62 -13.53
CA ALA A 144 -6.75 -2.63 -12.66
C ALA A 144 -7.72 -2.14 -11.57
N LEU A 145 -7.24 -2.04 -10.34
CA LEU A 145 -7.93 -1.53 -9.16
C LEU A 145 -7.00 -0.59 -8.38
N SER A 146 -7.58 0.45 -7.76
CA SER A 146 -6.92 1.26 -6.74
C SER A 146 -7.58 1.00 -5.40
N ILE A 147 -6.77 0.70 -4.40
CA ILE A 147 -7.20 0.52 -3.00
C ILE A 147 -6.58 1.64 -2.19
N ASP A 148 -7.34 2.30 -1.32
CA ASP A 148 -6.89 3.53 -0.66
C ASP A 148 -6.88 3.37 0.88
N PRO A 149 -5.92 2.63 1.47
CA PRO A 149 -5.84 2.50 2.92
C PRO A 149 -5.51 3.86 3.57
N ASP A 150 -5.60 3.91 4.89
CA ASP A 150 -5.17 5.07 5.66
C ASP A 150 -3.70 4.93 6.08
N ILE A 151 -2.85 5.92 5.78
CA ILE A 151 -1.63 6.17 6.55
C ILE A 151 -1.90 7.31 7.52
N LYS A 152 -1.61 7.11 8.79
CA LYS A 152 -1.69 8.16 9.83
C LYS A 152 -0.29 8.59 10.25
N ASN A 153 0.05 9.86 10.00
CA ASN A 153 1.40 10.41 10.22
C ASN A 153 1.37 11.90 10.63
N PRO A 154 1.50 12.23 11.94
CA PRO A 154 1.62 11.29 13.05
C PRO A 154 0.32 10.53 13.30
N PRO A 155 0.36 9.32 13.89
CA PRO A 155 -0.83 8.53 14.21
C PRO A 155 -1.69 9.23 15.26
N PRO A 156 -2.92 8.75 15.54
CA PRO A 156 -3.66 9.19 16.73
C PRO A 156 -2.82 8.96 18.01
N LYS A 157 -3.10 9.72 19.07
CA LYS A 157 -2.56 9.38 20.39
C LYS A 157 -3.12 8.02 20.78
N ASP A 158 -2.26 7.16 21.32
CA ASP A 158 -2.76 6.00 22.05
C ASP A 158 -3.47 6.58 23.30
N ASP A 159 -4.76 6.28 23.49
CA ASP A 159 -5.50 6.63 24.70
C ASP A 159 -5.01 5.80 25.90
#